data_AF-A0A515A1V3-F1
#
_entry.id   AF-A0A515A1V3-F1
#
_cell.length_a   1.000
_cell.length_b   1.000
_cell.length_c   1.000
_cell.angle_alpha   90.00
_cell.angle_beta   90.00
_cell.angle_gamma   90.00
#
_symmetry.space_group_name_H-M   'P 1'
#
loop_
_entity.id
_entity.type
_entity.pdbx_description
1 polymer ?
#
loop_
_entity_poly.entity_id
_entity_poly.type
_entity_poly.pdbx_seq_one_letter_code
_entity_poly.pdbx_strand_id
1 'polypeptide(L)'
;MIFFITTLDRQGDYRHFHFDLPELETGLEVLNRIVAKGEVLVNVTLIDGSSIIHLPIAAFDGQPCQAAIHALELDWRELLNSTIDKKG
;
A
#
# COMPACT_ATOMS: atom_id res chain seq x y z
N MET A 1 -10.76 -4.39 2.45
CA MET A 1 -10.23 -4.10 1.11
C MET A 1 -9.45 -5.32 0.64
N ILE A 2 -9.66 -5.79 -0.58
CA ILE A 2 -9.07 -7.05 -1.04
C ILE A 2 -7.93 -6.78 -2.00
N PHE A 3 -6.76 -7.34 -1.73
CA PHE A 3 -5.59 -7.27 -2.59
C PHE A 3 -5.43 -8.59 -3.34
N PHE A 4 -5.29 -8.52 -4.66
CA PHE A 4 -4.92 -9.63 -5.52
C PHE A 4 -3.52 -9.38 -6.06
N ILE A 5 -2.63 -10.34 -5.83
CA ILE A 5 -1.21 -10.18 -6.09
C ILE A 5 -0.71 -11.34 -6.93
N THR A 6 0.14 -11.00 -7.89
CA THR A 6 0.98 -11.96 -8.61
C THR A 6 2.43 -11.61 -8.34
N THR A 7 3.18 -12.56 -7.77
CA THR A 7 4.63 -12.47 -7.63
C THR A 7 5.35 -13.44 -8.56
N LEU A 8 6.60 -13.13 -8.84
CA LEU A 8 7.58 -14.05 -9.41
C LEU A 8 8.60 -14.36 -8.30
N ASP A 9 8.77 -15.64 -7.98
CA ASP A 9 9.75 -16.05 -6.99
C ASP A 9 11.16 -16.18 -7.59
N ARG A 10 12.14 -16.53 -6.75
CA ARG A 10 13.54 -16.67 -7.17
C ARG A 10 13.80 -17.83 -8.13
N GLN A 11 12.88 -18.78 -8.22
CA GLN A 11 12.95 -19.91 -9.14
C GLN A 11 12.33 -19.56 -10.50
N GLY A 12 11.68 -18.39 -10.60
CA GLY A 12 10.98 -17.94 -11.81
C GLY A 12 9.55 -18.45 -11.87
N ASP A 13 9.01 -18.97 -10.76
CA ASP A 13 7.63 -19.43 -10.70
C ASP A 13 6.69 -18.31 -10.31
N TYR A 14 5.56 -18.23 -11.02
CA TYR A 14 4.49 -17.30 -10.71
C TYR A 14 3.67 -17.80 -9.53
N ARG A 15 3.42 -16.92 -8.57
CA ARG A 15 2.55 -17.19 -7.42
C ARG A 15 1.41 -16.17 -7.39
N HIS A 16 0.21 -16.68 -7.17
CA HIS A 16 -0.99 -15.87 -7.04
C HIS A 16 -1.55 -16.04 -5.64
N PHE A 17 -1.84 -14.92 -4.99
CA PHE A 17 -2.46 -14.92 -3.68
C PHE A 17 -3.31 -13.67 -3.50
N HIS A 18 -4.18 -13.73 -2.49
CA HIS A 18 -4.99 -12.60 -2.10
C HIS A 18 -5.07 -12.50 -0.58
N PHE A 19 -5.33 -11.30 -0.09
CA PHE A 19 -5.65 -11.05 1.31
C PHE A 19 -6.66 -9.92 1.43
N ASP A 20 -7.43 -9.94 2.51
CA ASP A 20 -8.34 -8.87 2.89
C ASP A 20 -7.80 -8.17 4.13
N LEU A 21 -7.64 -6.85 4.03
CA LEU A 21 -7.21 -6.01 5.14
C LEU A 21 -8.12 -4.79 5.27
N PRO A 22 -8.44 -4.37 6.50
CA PRO A 22 -9.28 -3.20 6.73
C PRO A 22 -8.54 -1.88 6.50
N GLU A 23 -7.22 -1.88 6.61
CA GLU A 23 -6.36 -0.70 6.51
C GLU A 23 -5.50 -0.77 5.25
N LEU A 24 -5.44 0.33 4.50
CA LEU A 24 -4.70 0.42 3.25
C LEU A 24 -3.21 0.35 3.52
N GLU A 25 -2.74 1.07 4.53
CA GLU A 25 -1.35 1.19 4.96
C GLU A 25 -0.76 -0.18 5.29
N THR A 26 -1.51 -1.00 6.02
CA THR A 26 -1.12 -2.37 6.35
C THR A 26 -0.98 -3.24 5.09
N GLY A 27 -1.88 -3.07 4.10
CA GLY A 27 -1.77 -3.75 2.82
C GLY A 27 -0.55 -3.33 2.01
N LEU A 28 -0.27 -2.02 1.95
CA LEU A 28 0.92 -1.49 1.28
C LEU A 28 2.23 -1.99 1.96
N GLU A 29 2.23 -2.08 3.29
CA GLU A 29 3.37 -2.60 4.05
C GLU A 29 3.61 -4.10 3.74
N VAL A 30 2.55 -4.89 3.55
CA VAL A 30 2.69 -6.30 3.11
C VAL A 30 3.35 -6.39 1.74
N LEU A 31 2.99 -5.52 0.79
CA LEU A 31 3.60 -5.48 -0.54
C LEU A 31 5.09 -5.16 -0.48
N ASN A 32 5.49 -4.17 0.32
CA ASN A 32 6.90 -3.88 0.55
C ASN A 32 7.63 -5.05 1.22
N ARG A 33 7.01 -5.73 2.20
CA ARG A 33 7.62 -6.93 2.80
C ARG A 33 7.83 -8.08 1.81
N ILE A 34 6.96 -8.23 0.81
CA ILE A 34 7.13 -9.21 -0.27
C ILE A 34 8.38 -8.86 -1.10
N VAL A 35 8.50 -7.60 -1.53
CA VAL A 35 9.68 -7.12 -2.27
C VAL A 35 10.96 -7.26 -1.43
N ALA A 36 10.90 -6.93 -0.14
CA ALA A 36 12.04 -7.05 0.79
C ALA A 36 12.53 -8.50 0.98
N LYS A 37 11.65 -9.49 0.80
CA LYS A 37 12.03 -10.92 0.80
C LYS A 37 12.73 -11.34 -0.51
N GLY A 38 12.76 -10.46 -1.51
CA GLY A 38 13.35 -10.70 -2.83
C GLY A 38 12.39 -11.42 -3.78
N GLU A 39 11.08 -11.36 -3.54
CA GLU A 39 10.08 -11.67 -4.56
C GLU A 39 9.84 -10.45 -5.44
N VAL A 40 9.52 -10.68 -6.71
CA VAL A 40 9.21 -9.58 -7.66
C VAL A 40 7.71 -9.46 -7.78
N LEU A 41 7.16 -8.28 -7.47
CA LEU A 41 5.75 -7.97 -7.75
C LEU A 41 5.55 -7.81 -9.27
N VAL A 42 4.66 -8.63 -9.84
CA VAL A 42 4.32 -8.61 -11.27
C VAL A 42 3.03 -7.85 -11.51
N ASN A 43 2.03 -8.08 -10.66
CA ASN A 43 0.74 -7.41 -10.73
C ASN A 43 0.15 -7.27 -9.32
N VAL A 44 -0.45 -6.12 -9.05
CA VAL A 44 -1.17 -5.84 -7.81
C VAL A 44 -2.47 -5.12 -8.14
N THR A 45 -3.58 -5.71 -7.72
CA THR A 45 -4.92 -5.16 -7.90
C THR A 45 -5.59 -5.04 -6.54
N LEU A 46 -6.06 -3.84 -6.21
CA LEU A 46 -6.82 -3.54 -5.00
C LEU A 46 -8.29 -3.40 -5.37
N ILE A 47 -9.15 -4.12 -4.67
CA ILE A 47 -10.60 -3.98 -4.72
C ILE A 47 -11.07 -3.30 -3.43
N ASP A 48 -11.69 -2.13 -3.59
CA ASP A 48 -12.29 -1.38 -2.50
C ASP A 48 -13.72 -0.97 -2.87
N GLY A 49 -14.70 -1.66 -2.29
CA GLY A 49 -16.11 -1.54 -2.69
C GLY A 49 -16.30 -1.89 -4.18
N SER A 50 -16.81 -0.94 -4.97
CA SER A 50 -16.97 -1.07 -6.43
C SER A 50 -15.73 -0.67 -7.23
N SER A 51 -14.69 -0.16 -6.56
CA SER A 51 -13.49 0.36 -7.20
C SER A 51 -12.45 -0.74 -7.39
N ILE A 52 -11.87 -0.81 -8.58
CA ILE A 52 -10.73 -1.66 -8.91
C ILE A 52 -9.56 -0.74 -9.22
N ILE A 53 -8.48 -0.86 -8.45
CA ILE A 53 -7.31 -0.01 -8.55
C ILE A 53 -6.10 -0.89 -8.86
N HIS A 54 -5.43 -0.64 -9.98
CA HIS A 54 -4.15 -1.26 -10.29
C HIS A 54 -3.03 -0.46 -9.64
N LEU A 55 -2.31 -1.07 -8.69
CA LEU A 55 -1.25 -0.38 -7.97
C LEU A 55 0.05 -0.40 -8.79
N PRO A 56 0.80 0.72 -8.83
CA PRO A 56 2.05 0.78 -9.56
C PRO A 56 3.11 -0.06 -8.85
N ILE A 57 3.51 -1.19 -9.44
CA ILE A 57 4.53 -2.08 -8.87
C ILE A 57 5.86 -1.36 -8.58
N ALA A 58 6.19 -0.34 -9.37
CA ALA A 58 7.40 0.47 -9.21
C ALA A 58 7.40 1.34 -7.95
N ALA A 59 6.25 1.50 -7.26
CA ALA A 59 6.17 2.22 -6.00
C ALA A 59 6.57 1.37 -4.78
N PHE A 60 6.82 0.08 -4.96
CA PHE A 60 7.20 -0.84 -3.89
C PHE A 60 8.67 -1.23 -4.04
N ASP A 61 9.52 -0.64 -3.21
CA ASP A 61 10.98 -0.81 -3.20
C ASP A 61 11.47 -1.72 -2.06
N GLY A 62 10.53 -2.23 -1.26
CA GLY A 62 10.83 -3.06 -0.10
C GLY A 62 11.15 -2.29 1.17
N GLN A 63 11.11 -0.95 1.14
CA GLN A 63 11.23 -0.14 2.35
C GLN A 63 9.87 -0.01 3.04
N PRO A 64 9.83 0.03 4.40
CA PRO A 64 8.60 0.32 5.13
C PRO A 64 8.03 1.68 4.74
N CYS A 65 6.74 1.75 4.44
CA CYS A 65 6.08 3.00 4.03
C CYS A 65 5.06 3.51 5.07
N GLN A 66 4.62 2.65 5.98
CA GLN A 66 3.57 2.98 6.96
C GLN A 66 3.93 4.19 7.84
N ALA A 67 5.17 4.27 8.32
CA ALA A 67 5.61 5.39 9.16
C ALA A 67 5.59 6.73 8.41
N ALA A 68 5.98 6.74 7.14
CA ALA A 68 5.95 7.93 6.31
C ALA A 68 4.50 8.37 6.02
N ILE A 69 3.60 7.43 5.74
CA ILE A 69 2.18 7.73 5.52
C ILE A 69 1.56 8.33 6.79
N HIS A 70 1.82 7.74 7.96
CA HIS A 70 1.30 8.26 9.22
C HIS A 70 1.84 9.66 9.57
N ALA A 71 3.13 9.92 9.29
CA ALA A 71 3.70 11.25 9.46
C ALA A 71 3.00 12.28 8.56
N LEU A 72 2.79 11.94 7.28
CA LEU A 72 2.05 12.80 6.35
C LEU A 72 0.62 13.03 6.82
N GLU A 73 -0.07 12.00 7.32
CA GLU A 73 -1.43 12.13 7.84
C GLU A 73 -1.48 13.13 9.02
N LEU A 74 -0.51 13.05 9.94
CA LEU A 74 -0.40 13.97 11.07
C LEU A 74 -0.21 15.41 10.59
N ASP A 75 0.77 15.63 9.71
CA ASP A 75 1.07 16.96 9.15
C ASP A 75 -0.16 17.58 8.47
N TRP A 76 -0.89 16.78 7.68
CA TRP A 76 -2.12 17.22 7.01
C TRP A 76 -3.23 17.56 8.00
N ARG A 77 -3.42 16.77 9.06
CA ARG A 77 -4.40 17.06 10.10
C ARG A 77 -4.10 18.36 10.83
N GLU A 78 -2.84 18.65 11.12
CA GLU A 78 -2.42 19.91 11.74
C GLU A 78 -2.72 21.12 10.84
N LEU A 79 -2.44 21.02 9.54
CA LEU A 79 -2.75 22.08 8.57
C LEU A 79 -4.25 22.34 8.45
N LEU A 80 -5.06 21.29 8.42
CA LEU A 80 -6.52 21.41 8.34
C LEU A 80 -7.08 22.06 9.61
N ASN A 81 -6.63 21.65 10.78
CA ASN A 81 -7.08 22.21 12.06
C ASN A 81 -6.69 23.68 12.21
N SER A 82 -5.45 24.05 11.84
CA SER A 82 -4.98 25.44 11.93
C SER A 82 -5.69 26.40 10.96
N THR A 83 -6.29 25.89 9.88
CA THR A 83 -7.06 26.68 8.90
C THR A 83 -8.50 26.88 9.36
N ILE A 84 -9.07 25.95 10.13
CA ILE A 84 -10.44 26.05 10.66
C ILE A 84 -10.51 27.10 11.80
N ASP A 85 -9.46 27.23 12.62
CA ASP A 85 -9.40 28.23 13.70
C ASP A 85 -9.28 29.70 13.24
N LYS A 86 -8.94 29.96 11.97
CA LYS A 86 -8.81 31.33 11.43
C LYS A 86 -10.12 31.90 10.86
N LYS A 87 -11.25 31.20 11.03
CA LYS A 87 -12.59 31.67 10.65
C LYS A 87 -13.49 31.93 11.88
N GLY A 88 -12.90 32.27 13.02
CA GLY A 88 -13.58 32.78 14.22
C GLY A 88 -13.52 34.30 14.32
#